data_AF-A0AAU1EC85-F1
#
_entry.id   AF-A0AAU1EC85-F1
#
_cell.length_a   1.000
_cell.length_b   1.000
_cell.length_c   1.000
_cell.angle_alpha   90.00
_cell.angle_beta   90.00
_cell.angle_gamma   90.00
#
_symmetry.space_group_name_H-M   'P 1'
#
loop_
_entity.id
_entity.type
_entity.pdbx_description
1 polymer ?
#
loop_
_entity_poly.entity_id
_entity_poly.type
_entity_poly.pdbx_seq_one_letter_code
_entity_poly.pdbx_strand_id
1 'polypeptide(L)'
;MRIPRFDYTPSSRLRFILRGGSPHRASEWADLPDRPLEEQLAEIVQEVGLRGEAAERRRLADQQAREVQQKRWEAAMQEAHAAYTHAYRVKQLGEQADTWYQARRLTEYVAAVGVHATSLPPGQERTEVEAWLAFADAHLQNLTESASAPKLPTPPKPNGDDLKPFLGHWSLYGPRSY
;
A
#
# COMPACT_ATOMS: atom_id res chain seq x y z
N MET A 1 53.85 -46.77 46.51
CA MET A 1 53.17 -45.47 46.30
C MET A 1 53.64 -44.90 44.97
N ARG A 2 52.72 -44.59 44.05
CA ARG A 2 53.04 -44.01 42.74
C ARG A 2 52.66 -42.53 42.81
N ILE A 3 53.65 -41.65 42.70
CA ILE A 3 53.45 -40.20 42.70
C ILE A 3 52.73 -39.85 41.39
N PRO A 4 51.58 -39.14 41.43
CA PRO A 4 50.88 -38.75 40.22
C PRO A 4 51.79 -37.84 39.38
N ARG A 5 51.83 -38.12 38.07
CA ARG A 5 52.72 -37.42 37.12
C ARG A 5 52.32 -35.94 36.90
N PHE A 6 51.13 -35.56 37.32
CA PHE A 6 50.56 -34.21 37.18
C PHE A 6 49.89 -33.80 38.49
N ASP A 7 50.06 -32.54 38.90
CA ASP A 7 49.37 -31.93 40.06
C ASP A 7 47.88 -31.66 39.79
N TYR A 8 47.46 -31.78 38.53
CA TYR A 8 46.09 -31.56 38.08
C TYR A 8 45.44 -32.87 37.67
N THR A 9 44.33 -33.23 38.31
CA THR A 9 43.44 -34.31 37.87
C THR A 9 42.23 -33.67 37.18
N PRO A 10 42.00 -33.90 35.87
CA PRO A 10 40.85 -33.35 35.15
C PRO A 10 39.57 -33.72 35.89
N SER A 11 38.85 -32.73 36.39
CA SER A 11 37.71 -33.00 37.26
C SER A 11 36.49 -33.56 36.51
N SER A 12 36.55 -33.65 35.17
CA SER A 12 35.43 -33.99 34.27
C SER A 12 34.17 -33.12 34.47
N ARG A 13 34.30 -31.99 35.18
CA ARG A 13 33.21 -31.07 35.51
C ARG A 13 33.10 -29.89 34.54
N LEU A 14 34.18 -29.57 33.81
CA LEU A 14 34.20 -28.42 32.93
C LEU A 14 33.58 -28.76 31.58
N ARG A 15 32.59 -27.95 31.17
CA ARG A 15 31.89 -28.09 29.91
C ARG A 15 31.77 -26.74 29.24
N PHE A 16 31.97 -26.71 27.92
CA PHE A 16 31.70 -25.56 27.09
C PHE A 16 30.43 -25.82 26.28
N ILE A 17 29.46 -24.91 26.34
CA ILE A 17 28.19 -25.03 25.61
C ILE A 17 28.02 -23.79 24.75
N LEU A 18 27.99 -23.98 23.42
CA LEU A 18 27.70 -22.93 22.46
C LEU A 18 26.22 -22.94 22.09
N ARG A 19 25.51 -21.90 22.53
CA ARG A 19 24.08 -21.70 22.23
C ARG A 19 23.89 -20.80 21.02
N GLY A 20 22.81 -21.04 20.28
CA GLY A 20 22.43 -20.24 19.12
C GLY A 20 23.14 -20.68 17.83
N GLY A 21 22.49 -20.37 16.71
CA GLY A 21 22.90 -20.88 15.40
C GLY A 21 22.69 -22.39 15.24
N SER A 22 22.84 -22.88 14.02
CA SER A 22 22.87 -24.33 13.76
C SER A 22 24.28 -24.85 14.00
N PRO A 23 24.45 -25.99 14.69
CA PRO A 23 25.74 -26.62 14.83
C PRO A 23 26.29 -27.04 13.47
N HIS A 24 27.56 -26.73 13.22
CA HIS A 24 28.32 -27.33 12.11
C HIS A 24 28.94 -28.66 12.54
N ARG A 25 29.40 -28.77 13.80
CA ARG A 25 29.95 -30.01 14.36
C ARG A 25 29.31 -30.41 15.68
N ALA A 26 29.38 -29.54 16.68
CA ALA A 26 28.87 -29.80 18.03
C ALA A 26 28.40 -28.50 18.69
N SER A 27 27.60 -28.64 19.74
CA SER A 27 27.14 -27.52 20.60
C SER A 27 27.62 -27.64 22.04
N GLU A 28 28.23 -28.77 22.40
CA GLU A 28 28.71 -29.07 23.74
C GLU A 28 30.04 -29.82 23.63
N TRP A 29 31.01 -29.41 24.45
CA TRP A 29 32.30 -30.06 24.62
C TRP A 29 32.56 -30.23 26.11
N ALA A 30 33.14 -31.36 26.48
CA ALA A 30 33.43 -31.70 27.87
C ALA A 30 34.91 -32.04 28.02
N ASP A 31 35.43 -31.84 29.22
CA ASP A 31 36.76 -32.26 29.62
C ASP A 31 36.80 -33.79 29.83
N LEU A 32 37.41 -34.52 28.91
CA LEU A 32 37.47 -35.98 28.90
C LEU A 32 38.91 -36.46 29.18
N PRO A 33 39.10 -37.60 29.88
CA PRO A 33 40.43 -38.11 30.21
C PRO A 33 41.35 -38.39 29.01
N ASP A 34 40.78 -38.69 27.85
CA ASP A 34 41.44 -38.99 26.58
C ASP A 34 41.40 -37.84 25.57
N ARG A 35 40.64 -36.77 25.86
CA ARG A 35 40.47 -35.60 25.01
C ARG A 35 40.19 -34.37 25.89
N PRO A 36 41.22 -33.74 26.47
CA PRO A 36 41.03 -32.57 27.32
C PRO A 36 40.52 -31.37 26.51
N LEU A 37 39.88 -30.40 27.17
CA LEU A 37 39.28 -29.25 26.45
C LEU A 37 40.32 -28.41 25.69
N GLU A 38 41.55 -28.35 26.18
CA GLU A 38 42.66 -27.62 25.56
C GLU A 38 42.95 -28.11 24.13
N GLU A 39 42.84 -29.42 23.89
CA GLU A 39 42.98 -30.02 22.56
C GLU A 39 41.74 -29.77 21.67
N GLN A 40 40.59 -29.48 22.28
CA GLN A 40 39.33 -29.17 21.60
C GLN A 40 39.18 -27.67 21.29
N LEU A 41 40.05 -26.79 21.83
CA LEU A 41 39.93 -25.33 21.67
C LEU A 41 39.90 -24.89 20.21
N ALA A 42 40.73 -25.47 19.34
CA ALA A 42 40.74 -25.12 17.92
C ALA A 42 39.39 -25.43 17.25
N GLU A 43 38.76 -26.54 17.62
CA GLU A 43 37.43 -26.93 17.14
C GLU A 43 36.35 -25.98 17.67
N ILE A 44 36.40 -25.66 18.98
CA ILE A 44 35.46 -24.74 19.62
C ILE A 44 35.53 -23.35 18.97
N VAL A 45 36.74 -22.81 18.77
CA VAL A 45 36.95 -21.50 18.13
C VAL A 45 36.48 -21.52 16.68
N GLN A 46 36.74 -22.60 15.93
CA GLN A 46 36.25 -22.75 14.56
C GLN A 46 34.71 -22.76 14.51
N GLU A 47 34.06 -23.49 15.42
CA GLU A 47 32.60 -23.54 15.50
C GLU A 47 32.00 -22.17 15.83
N VAL A 48 32.59 -21.42 16.77
CA VAL A 48 32.19 -20.05 17.10
C VAL A 48 32.29 -19.14 15.86
N GLY A 49 33.40 -19.23 15.10
CA GLY A 49 33.59 -18.47 13.87
C GLY A 49 32.51 -18.77 12.82
N LEU A 50 32.27 -20.05 12.52
CA LEU A 50 31.27 -20.46 11.53
C LEU A 50 29.85 -20.00 11.90
N ARG A 51 29.45 -20.14 13.16
CA ARG A 51 28.14 -19.67 13.62
C ARG A 51 28.04 -18.16 13.63
N GLY A 52 29.11 -17.46 13.98
CA GLY A 52 29.19 -16.00 13.92
C GLY A 52 29.01 -15.47 12.49
N GLU A 53 29.72 -16.05 11.52
CA GLU A 53 29.56 -15.71 10.10
C GLU A 53 28.16 -16.01 9.59
N ALA A 54 27.59 -17.16 9.95
CA ALA A 54 26.22 -17.52 9.56
C ALA A 54 25.18 -16.57 10.17
N ALA A 55 25.35 -16.17 11.43
CA ALA A 55 24.50 -15.20 12.10
C ALA A 55 24.59 -13.82 11.44
N GLU A 56 25.79 -13.38 11.06
CA GLU A 56 25.97 -12.09 10.38
C GLU A 56 25.38 -12.11 8.97
N ARG A 57 25.60 -13.17 8.19
CA ARG A 57 24.95 -13.35 6.89
C ARG A 57 23.43 -13.28 7.00
N ARG A 58 22.85 -13.94 8.01
CA ARG A 58 21.41 -13.90 8.25
C ARG A 58 20.94 -12.51 8.64
N ARG A 59 21.66 -11.81 9.52
CA ARG A 59 21.33 -10.44 9.94
C ARG A 59 21.30 -9.49 8.75
N LEU A 60 22.30 -9.57 7.86
CA LEU A 60 22.37 -8.76 6.65
C LEU A 60 21.26 -9.12 5.66
N ALA A 61 21.00 -10.42 5.44
CA ALA A 61 19.90 -10.87 4.58
C ALA A 61 18.53 -10.41 5.10
N ASP A 62 18.29 -10.51 6.41
CA ASP A 62 17.05 -10.03 7.04
C ASP A 62 16.90 -8.52 6.91
N GLN A 63 17.99 -7.75 7.02
CA GLN A 63 17.99 -6.31 6.81
C GLN A 63 17.65 -5.96 5.35
N GLN A 64 18.32 -6.60 4.39
CA GLN A 64 18.06 -6.40 2.96
C GLN A 64 16.62 -6.78 2.60
N ALA A 65 16.10 -7.88 3.14
CA ALA A 65 14.73 -8.31 2.91
C ALA A 65 13.71 -7.27 3.43
N ARG A 66 13.97 -6.65 4.59
CA ARG A 66 13.12 -5.58 5.13
C ARG A 66 13.16 -4.33 4.26
N GLU A 67 14.33 -3.92 3.80
CA GLU A 67 14.47 -2.76 2.91
C GLU A 67 13.78 -2.98 1.56
N VAL A 68 13.93 -4.17 0.97
CA VAL A 68 13.23 -4.53 -0.26
C VAL A 68 11.71 -4.51 -0.06
N GLN A 69 11.22 -5.07 1.05
CA GLN A 69 9.78 -5.06 1.33
C GLN A 69 9.25 -3.65 1.59
N GLN A 70 10.01 -2.82 2.31
CA GLN A 70 9.66 -1.41 2.53
C GLN A 70 9.53 -0.66 1.21
N LYS A 71 10.49 -0.80 0.29
CA LYS A 71 10.45 -0.17 -1.04
C LYS A 71 9.27 -0.64 -1.87
N ARG A 72 8.94 -1.93 -1.82
CA ARG A 72 7.77 -2.49 -2.52
C ARG A 72 6.46 -1.91 -1.99
N TRP A 73 6.36 -1.79 -0.67
CA TRP A 73 5.19 -1.17 -0.04
C TRP A 73 5.07 0.32 -0.38
N GLU A 74 6.17 1.07 -0.34
CA GLU A 74 6.18 2.49 -0.74
C GLU A 74 5.75 2.68 -2.20
N ALA A 75 6.23 1.81 -3.10
CA ALA A 75 5.81 1.83 -4.51
C ALA A 75 4.32 1.53 -4.66
N ALA A 76 3.80 0.51 -3.95
CA ALA A 76 2.38 0.19 -3.97
C ALA A 76 1.50 1.33 -3.42
N MET A 77 1.97 2.03 -2.38
CA MET A 77 1.29 3.23 -1.87
C MET A 77 1.23 4.33 -2.92
N GLN A 78 2.36 4.62 -3.59
CA GLN A 78 2.39 5.63 -4.66
C GLN A 78 1.45 5.27 -5.82
N GLU A 79 1.46 4.02 -6.24
CA GLU A 79 0.56 3.51 -7.28
C GLU A 79 -0.91 3.64 -6.85
N ALA A 80 -1.25 3.28 -5.61
CA ALA A 80 -2.60 3.43 -5.07
C ALA A 80 -3.06 4.89 -5.06
N HIS A 81 -2.20 5.82 -4.68
CA HIS A 81 -2.50 7.26 -4.71
C HIS A 81 -2.74 7.77 -6.14
N ALA A 82 -1.94 7.32 -7.10
CA ALA A 82 -2.11 7.66 -8.51
C ALA A 82 -3.42 7.07 -9.07
N ALA A 83 -3.72 5.81 -8.74
CA ALA A 83 -4.94 5.12 -9.14
C ALA A 83 -6.20 5.78 -8.58
N TYR A 84 -6.18 6.16 -7.29
CA TYR A 84 -7.25 6.94 -6.66
C TYR A 84 -7.47 8.28 -7.38
N THR A 85 -6.39 9.01 -7.66
CA THR A 85 -6.45 10.30 -8.37
C THR A 85 -7.07 10.15 -9.75
N HIS A 86 -6.68 9.10 -10.47
CA HIS A 86 -7.24 8.77 -11.78
C HIS A 86 -8.72 8.41 -11.69
N ALA A 87 -9.11 7.50 -10.78
CA ALA A 87 -10.49 7.09 -10.59
C ALA A 87 -11.41 8.27 -10.24
N TYR A 88 -10.96 9.16 -9.35
CA TYR A 88 -11.69 10.38 -9.00
C TYR A 88 -11.91 11.28 -10.23
N ARG A 89 -10.86 11.51 -11.02
CA ARG A 89 -10.95 12.34 -12.23
C ARG A 89 -11.87 11.74 -13.27
N VAL A 90 -11.82 10.42 -13.48
CA VAL A 90 -12.72 9.72 -14.41
C VAL A 90 -14.17 9.86 -13.96
N LYS A 91 -14.46 9.67 -12.67
CA LYS A 91 -15.81 9.85 -12.13
C LYS A 91 -16.33 11.28 -12.38
N GLN A 92 -15.53 12.27 -12.01
CA GLN A 92 -15.87 13.69 -12.19
C GLN A 92 -16.01 14.09 -13.66
N LEU A 93 -15.20 13.51 -14.56
CA LEU A 93 -15.35 13.70 -16.00
C LEU A 93 -16.70 13.17 -16.50
N GLY A 94 -17.13 12.01 -16.00
CA GLY A 94 -18.46 11.46 -16.29
C GLY A 94 -19.57 12.41 -15.83
N GLU A 95 -19.51 12.89 -14.59
CA GLU A 95 -20.49 13.85 -14.04
C GLU A 95 -20.55 15.16 -14.84
N GLN A 96 -19.40 15.69 -15.28
CA GLN A 96 -19.33 16.87 -16.15
C GLN A 96 -19.97 16.60 -17.52
N ALA A 97 -19.69 15.44 -18.11
CA ALA A 97 -20.27 15.04 -19.39
C ALA A 97 -21.79 14.87 -19.29
N ASP A 98 -22.29 14.23 -18.23
CA ASP A 98 -23.73 14.04 -17.99
C ASP A 98 -24.44 15.39 -17.84
N THR A 99 -23.85 16.33 -17.10
CA THR A 99 -24.36 17.69 -16.93
C THR A 99 -24.44 18.40 -18.29
N TRP A 100 -23.40 18.28 -19.12
CA TRP A 100 -23.38 18.85 -20.46
C TRP A 100 -24.44 18.24 -21.39
N TYR A 101 -24.57 16.90 -21.41
CA TYR A 101 -25.60 16.22 -22.19
C TYR A 101 -27.00 16.60 -21.76
N GLN A 102 -27.24 16.73 -20.45
CA GLN A 102 -28.52 17.18 -19.91
C GLN A 102 -28.84 18.60 -20.35
N ALA A 103 -27.87 19.53 -20.24
CA ALA A 103 -28.04 20.90 -20.69
C ALA A 103 -28.42 20.94 -22.17
N ARG A 104 -27.65 20.26 -23.01
CA ARG A 104 -27.91 20.17 -24.45
C ARG A 104 -29.30 19.61 -24.77
N ARG A 105 -29.67 18.48 -24.16
CA ARG A 105 -30.97 17.84 -24.38
C ARG A 105 -32.13 18.76 -23.99
N LEU A 106 -31.99 19.48 -22.87
CA LEU A 106 -33.01 20.43 -22.43
C LEU A 106 -33.08 21.66 -23.34
N THR A 107 -31.95 22.17 -23.83
CA THR A 107 -31.94 23.27 -24.81
C THR A 107 -32.67 22.87 -26.09
N GLU A 108 -32.41 21.68 -26.62
CA GLU A 108 -33.10 21.15 -27.81
C GLU A 108 -34.62 21.00 -27.57
N TYR A 109 -35.02 20.51 -26.40
CA TYR A 109 -36.43 20.38 -26.02
C TYR A 109 -37.14 21.73 -25.89
N VAL A 110 -36.55 22.68 -25.15
CA VAL A 110 -37.11 24.02 -24.95
C VAL A 110 -37.23 24.76 -26.28
N ALA A 111 -36.23 24.64 -27.17
CA ALA A 111 -36.31 25.21 -28.52
C ALA A 111 -37.49 24.63 -29.33
N ALA A 112 -37.71 23.31 -29.26
CA ALA A 112 -38.84 22.67 -29.94
C ALA A 112 -40.21 23.15 -29.39
N VAL A 113 -40.33 23.32 -28.07
CA VAL A 113 -41.54 23.87 -27.44
C VAL A 113 -41.75 25.34 -27.84
N GLY A 114 -40.68 26.13 -27.95
CA GLY A 114 -40.73 27.51 -28.44
C GLY A 114 -41.28 27.60 -29.87
N VAL A 115 -40.86 26.71 -30.76
CA VAL A 115 -41.42 26.61 -32.12
C VAL A 115 -42.91 26.26 -32.07
N HIS A 116 -43.31 25.30 -31.22
CA HIS A 116 -44.73 24.96 -31.04
C HIS A 116 -45.55 26.14 -30.53
N ALA A 117 -45.05 26.91 -29.56
CA ALA A 117 -45.73 28.07 -28.99
C ALA A 117 -46.05 29.14 -30.06
N THR A 118 -45.17 29.31 -31.05
CA THR A 118 -45.40 30.27 -32.16
C THR A 118 -46.55 29.85 -33.09
N SER A 119 -46.88 28.57 -33.13
CA SER A 119 -48.02 28.03 -33.90
C SER A 119 -49.36 28.13 -33.18
N LEU A 120 -49.37 28.41 -31.87
CA LEU A 120 -50.60 28.53 -31.08
C LEU A 120 -51.29 29.88 -31.32
N PRO A 121 -52.63 29.89 -31.44
CA PRO A 121 -53.39 31.13 -31.51
C PRO A 121 -53.25 31.94 -30.21
N PRO A 122 -53.40 33.28 -30.27
CA PRO A 122 -53.43 34.10 -29.07
C PRO A 122 -54.56 33.65 -28.13
N GLY A 123 -54.22 33.35 -26.89
CA GLY A 123 -55.16 32.82 -25.90
C GLY A 123 -54.44 32.35 -24.65
N GLN A 124 -55.21 31.88 -23.67
CA GLN A 124 -54.70 31.45 -22.37
C GLN A 124 -53.64 30.34 -22.49
N GLU A 125 -53.85 29.36 -23.36
CA GLU A 125 -52.91 28.26 -23.61
C GLU A 125 -51.53 28.75 -24.07
N ARG A 126 -51.49 29.75 -24.97
CA ARG A 126 -50.24 30.34 -25.43
C ARG A 126 -49.51 31.07 -24.29
N THR A 127 -50.25 31.81 -23.45
CA THR A 127 -49.67 32.53 -22.31
C THR A 127 -49.09 31.56 -21.27
N GLU A 128 -49.74 30.42 -21.01
CA GLU A 128 -49.24 29.39 -20.11
C GLU A 128 -47.95 28.75 -20.63
N VAL A 129 -47.88 28.47 -21.94
CA VAL A 129 -46.65 27.94 -22.58
C VAL A 129 -45.52 28.97 -22.56
N GLU A 130 -45.80 30.24 -22.83
CA GLU A 130 -44.80 31.32 -22.76
C GLU A 130 -44.24 31.51 -21.33
N ALA A 131 -45.09 31.41 -20.31
CA ALA A 131 -44.66 31.46 -18.91
C ALA A 131 -43.78 30.25 -18.54
N TRP A 132 -44.14 29.06 -19.01
CA TRP A 132 -43.32 27.86 -18.84
C TRP A 132 -41.95 27.97 -19.54
N LEU A 133 -41.91 28.53 -20.76
CA LEU A 133 -40.67 28.78 -21.50
C LEU A 133 -39.75 29.75 -20.75
N ALA A 134 -40.28 30.83 -20.17
CA ALA A 134 -39.50 31.77 -19.37
C ALA A 134 -38.87 31.11 -18.12
N PHE A 135 -39.60 30.22 -17.44
CA PHE A 135 -39.06 29.40 -16.37
C PHE A 135 -37.95 28.45 -16.87
N ALA A 136 -38.19 27.77 -18.00
CA ALA A 136 -37.26 26.80 -18.56
C ALA A 136 -35.95 27.46 -19.01
N ASP A 137 -36.00 28.65 -19.60
CA ASP A 137 -34.83 29.44 -19.98
C ASP A 137 -34.00 29.85 -18.76
N ALA A 138 -34.64 30.31 -17.68
CA ALA A 138 -33.95 30.64 -16.43
C ALA A 138 -33.26 29.41 -15.81
N HIS A 139 -33.90 28.24 -15.87
CA HIS A 139 -33.29 26.98 -15.42
C HIS A 139 -32.10 26.56 -16.31
N LEU A 140 -32.24 26.69 -17.63
CA LEU A 140 -31.19 26.38 -18.61
C LEU A 140 -29.96 27.27 -18.46
N GLN A 141 -30.12 28.56 -18.13
CA GLN A 141 -29.00 29.45 -17.87
C GLN A 141 -28.12 28.95 -16.73
N ASN A 142 -28.72 28.60 -15.59
CA ASN A 142 -27.99 28.06 -14.43
C ASN A 142 -27.26 26.74 -14.75
N LEU A 143 -27.92 25.86 -15.51
CA LEU A 143 -27.36 24.56 -15.89
C LEU A 143 -26.21 24.72 -16.90
N THR A 144 -26.35 25.62 -17.87
CA THR A 144 -25.32 25.91 -18.89
C THR A 144 -24.10 26.59 -18.27
N GLU A 145 -24.30 27.50 -17.31
CA GLU A 145 -23.21 28.11 -16.55
C GLU A 145 -22.39 27.05 -15.79
N SER A 146 -23.08 26.09 -15.17
CA SER A 146 -22.46 24.96 -14.48
C SER A 146 -21.68 24.04 -15.44
N ALA A 147 -22.14 23.88 -16.68
CA ALA A 147 -21.50 23.04 -17.71
C ALA A 147 -20.37 23.73 -18.49
N SER A 148 -20.35 25.07 -18.52
CA SER A 148 -19.48 25.88 -19.40
C SER A 148 -18.00 25.84 -19.03
N ALA A 149 -17.67 25.59 -17.75
CA ALA A 149 -16.30 25.63 -17.27
C ALA A 149 -15.82 24.23 -16.81
N PRO A 150 -15.34 23.37 -17.73
CA PRO A 150 -14.70 22.13 -17.33
C PRO A 150 -13.45 22.45 -16.51
N LYS A 151 -13.49 22.13 -15.21
CA LYS A 151 -12.36 22.27 -14.31
C LYS A 151 -11.71 20.91 -14.15
N LEU A 152 -10.37 20.87 -14.20
CA LEU A 152 -9.64 19.67 -13.83
C LEU A 152 -9.92 19.37 -12.34
N PRO A 153 -10.55 18.24 -12.01
CA PRO A 153 -10.88 17.92 -10.64
C PRO A 153 -9.59 17.62 -9.85
N THR A 154 -9.39 18.35 -8.76
CA THR A 154 -8.36 18.05 -7.78
C THR A 154 -8.98 17.15 -6.71
N PRO A 155 -8.56 15.88 -6.60
CA PRO A 155 -9.09 15.00 -5.58
C PRO A 155 -8.74 15.52 -4.18
N PRO A 156 -9.63 15.35 -3.20
CA PRO A 156 -9.27 15.57 -1.80
C PRO A 156 -8.20 14.56 -1.38
N LYS A 157 -7.44 14.90 -0.33
CA LYS A 157 -6.45 13.97 0.25
C LYS A 157 -7.18 12.67 0.65
N PRO A 158 -6.80 11.51 0.08
CA PRO A 158 -7.50 10.26 0.37
C PRO A 158 -7.28 9.88 1.84
N ASN A 159 -8.34 9.36 2.46
CA ASN A 159 -8.24 8.68 3.74
C ASN A 159 -7.75 7.23 3.53
N GLY A 160 -7.55 6.48 4.63
CA GLY A 160 -7.09 5.09 4.53
C GLY A 160 -8.07 4.18 3.77
N ASP A 161 -9.39 4.37 3.97
CA ASP A 161 -10.42 3.57 3.32
C ASP A 161 -10.50 3.81 1.80
N ASP A 162 -10.24 5.05 1.36
CA ASP A 162 -10.24 5.43 -0.06
C ASP A 162 -9.13 4.71 -0.86
N LEU A 163 -8.01 4.36 -0.21
CA LEU A 163 -6.89 3.68 -0.84
C LEU A 163 -7.01 2.14 -0.82
N LYS A 164 -7.83 1.58 0.08
CA LYS A 164 -7.99 0.12 0.22
C LYS A 164 -8.28 -0.60 -1.10
N PRO A 165 -9.18 -0.10 -1.99
CA PRO A 165 -9.47 -0.76 -3.26
C PRO A 165 -8.25 -0.87 -4.19
N PHE A 166 -7.27 0.01 -4.03
CA PHE A 166 -6.10 0.11 -4.91
C PHE A 166 -4.85 -0.56 -4.34
N LEU A 167 -4.85 -0.94 -3.05
CA LEU A 167 -3.69 -1.53 -2.37
C LEU A 167 -3.62 -3.07 -2.48
N GLY A 168 -4.69 -3.73 -2.92
CA GLY A 168 -4.73 -5.17 -3.10
C GLY A 168 -4.43 -5.92 -1.79
N HIS A 169 -3.27 -6.56 -1.72
CA HIS A 169 -2.81 -7.33 -0.55
C HIS A 169 -1.94 -6.52 0.42
N TRP A 170 -1.56 -5.29 0.07
CA TRP A 170 -0.74 -4.43 0.92
C TRP A 170 -1.57 -3.78 2.02
N SER A 171 -0.96 -3.64 3.21
CA SER A 171 -1.55 -2.91 4.33
C SER A 171 -1.33 -1.41 4.17
N LEU A 172 -2.24 -0.61 4.73
CA LEU A 172 -2.08 0.85 4.84
C LEU A 172 -0.95 1.26 5.80
N TYR A 173 -0.60 0.39 6.74
CA TYR A 173 0.26 0.75 7.87
C TYR A 173 1.69 0.19 7.75
N GLY A 174 2.02 -0.53 6.68
CA GLY A 174 3.38 -0.95 6.41
C GLY A 174 3.52 -2.18 5.51
N PRO A 175 4.77 -2.57 5.22
CA PRO A 175 5.14 -3.69 4.33
C PRO A 175 4.78 -5.08 4.87
N ARG A 176 4.06 -5.15 6.00
CA ARG A 176 3.46 -6.37 6.52
C ARG A 176 1.95 -6.18 6.54
N SER A 177 1.26 -7.00 5.77
CA SER A 177 -0.16 -7.30 5.94
C SER A 177 -0.28 -8.81 6.19
N TYR A 178 -1.30 -9.20 6.94
CA TYR A 178 -1.59 -10.54 7.47
C TYR A 178 -1.32 -11.72 6.52
#